data_AF-A0A948KEL7-F1
#
_entry.id   AF-A0A948KEL7-F1
#
_cell.length_a   1.000
_cell.length_b   1.000
_cell.length_c   1.000
_cell.angle_alpha   90.00
_cell.angle_beta   90.00
_cell.angle_gamma   90.00
#
_symmetry.space_group_name_H-M   'P 1'
#
loop_
_entity.id
_entity.type
_entity.pdbx_description
1 polymer ?
#
loop_
_entity_poly.entity_id
_entity_poly.type
_entity_poly.pdbx_seq_one_letter_code
_entity_poly.pdbx_strand_id
1 'polypeptide(L)'
;GNHDAFPFPRGMRDSVDFSFSGLKTSLLMRLRKRGSPFTAEELPDVVASYQEAIVDVLVEKTLRAAARNSIFRVVICGGVAANSRLRERFRNDASRSGIDIFIPPPSLCTDNAAMIAVMGGHLLQGGQRDGFDLNAVSRWPPVC
;
A
#
# COMPACT_ATOMS: atom_id res chain seq x y z
N GLY A 1 -8.46 -8.82 15.89
CA GLY A 1 -7.63 -9.74 16.68
C GLY A 1 -6.41 -9.02 17.19
N ASN A 2 -5.62 -9.71 17.98
CA ASN A 2 -4.30 -9.30 18.42
C ASN A 2 -3.30 -9.40 17.25
N HIS A 3 -2.73 -8.26 16.84
CA HIS A 3 -1.77 -8.22 15.73
C HIS A 3 -0.38 -8.81 16.09
N ASP A 4 -0.10 -9.03 17.38
CA ASP A 4 1.17 -9.60 17.85
C ASP A 4 1.10 -11.11 18.14
N ALA A 5 -0.05 -11.74 17.88
CA ALA A 5 -0.29 -13.15 18.20
C ALA A 5 0.57 -14.12 17.36
N PHE A 6 0.83 -13.80 16.09
CA PHE A 6 1.57 -14.69 15.19
C PHE A 6 2.76 -13.99 14.52
N PRO A 7 3.97 -14.56 14.61
CA PRO A 7 5.12 -14.00 13.93
C PRO A 7 5.05 -14.29 12.42
N PHE A 8 5.01 -13.22 11.63
CA PHE A 8 5.13 -13.22 10.17
C PHE A 8 6.37 -12.45 9.72
N PRO A 9 7.04 -12.90 8.64
CA PRO A 9 8.24 -12.26 8.13
C PRO A 9 7.92 -10.89 7.53
N ARG A 10 8.80 -9.92 7.78
CA ARG A 10 8.77 -8.59 7.18
C ARG A 10 9.89 -8.49 6.16
N GLY A 11 9.55 -8.19 4.90
CA GLY A 11 10.49 -8.11 3.78
C GLY A 11 11.41 -6.88 3.81
N MET A 12 12.07 -6.62 4.95
CA MET A 12 12.85 -5.41 5.24
C MET A 12 14.30 -5.48 4.76
N ARG A 13 14.51 -5.84 3.50
CA ARG A 13 15.84 -5.66 2.88
C ARG A 13 16.18 -4.17 2.79
N ASP A 14 17.47 -3.83 2.77
CA ASP A 14 17.94 -2.45 2.53
C ASP A 14 17.78 -2.08 1.04
N SER A 15 16.52 -1.99 0.63
CA SER A 15 16.05 -1.56 -0.69
C SER A 15 14.67 -0.93 -0.49
N VAL A 16 14.36 0.03 -1.35
CA VAL A 16 13.02 0.64 -1.46
C VAL A 16 12.01 -0.28 -2.15
N ASP A 17 12.47 -1.39 -2.76
CA ASP A 17 11.61 -2.36 -3.43
C ASP A 17 10.77 -3.17 -2.43
N PHE A 18 9.55 -3.51 -2.83
CA PHE A 18 8.64 -4.33 -2.03
C PHE A 18 8.68 -5.80 -2.42
N SER A 19 8.57 -6.69 -1.44
CA SER A 19 8.41 -8.13 -1.68
C SER A 19 7.52 -8.78 -0.62
N PHE A 20 6.42 -9.37 -1.07
CA PHE A 20 5.42 -10.03 -0.21
C PHE A 20 5.27 -11.53 -0.50
N SER A 21 6.03 -12.08 -1.45
CA SER A 21 5.97 -13.50 -1.80
C SER A 21 6.39 -14.40 -0.62
N GLY A 22 7.44 -14.01 0.11
CA GLY A 22 7.88 -14.71 1.33
C GLY A 22 6.81 -14.71 2.43
N LEU A 23 6.06 -13.63 2.55
CA LEU A 23 4.96 -13.52 3.51
C LEU A 23 3.83 -14.52 3.19
N LYS A 24 3.39 -14.59 1.92
CA LYS A 24 2.42 -15.60 1.46
C LYS A 24 2.91 -17.02 1.75
N THR A 25 4.16 -17.32 1.42
CA THR A 25 4.76 -18.64 1.64
C THR A 25 4.79 -19.00 3.12
N SER A 26 5.09 -18.04 4.00
CA SER A 26 5.12 -18.29 5.45
C SER A 26 3.76 -18.69 6.03
N LEU A 27 2.67 -18.07 5.57
CA LEU A 27 1.31 -18.44 5.96
C LEU A 27 0.95 -19.85 5.47
N LEU A 28 1.28 -20.15 4.20
CA LEU A 28 1.05 -21.48 3.62
C LEU A 28 1.81 -22.58 4.39
N MET A 29 3.09 -22.36 4.71
CA MET A 29 3.90 -23.33 5.46
C MET A 29 3.35 -23.54 6.88
N ARG A 30 2.84 -22.48 7.51
CA ARG A 30 2.20 -22.59 8.83
C ARG A 30 0.93 -23.43 8.79
N LEU A 31 0.07 -23.22 7.80
CA LEU A 31 -1.12 -24.05 7.58
C LEU A 31 -0.75 -25.52 7.34
N ARG A 32 0.25 -25.77 6.49
CA ARG A 32 0.74 -27.14 6.22
C ARG A 32 1.29 -27.82 7.47
N LYS A 33 2.09 -27.11 8.27
CA LYS A 33 2.69 -27.66 9.50
C LYS A 33 1.63 -28.00 10.55
N ARG A 34 0.55 -27.22 10.64
CA ARG A 34 -0.57 -27.50 11.55
C ARG A 34 -1.41 -28.70 11.11
N GLY A 35 -1.47 -28.99 9.82
CA GLY A 35 -2.30 -30.09 9.27
C GLY A 35 -3.81 -29.85 9.36
N SER A 36 -4.25 -28.68 9.84
CA SER A 36 -5.66 -28.31 9.99
C SER A 36 -5.84 -26.80 9.77
N PRO A 37 -7.03 -26.36 9.32
CA PRO A 37 -7.37 -24.94 9.24
C PRO A 37 -7.29 -24.23 10.60
N PHE A 38 -7.18 -22.90 10.58
CA PHE A 38 -7.37 -22.10 11.78
C PHE A 38 -8.83 -22.19 12.25
N THR A 39 -9.01 -22.26 13.56
CA THR A 39 -10.32 -22.18 14.20
C THR A 39 -10.92 -20.78 14.03
N ALA A 40 -12.23 -20.64 14.31
CA ALA A 40 -12.90 -19.34 14.24
C ALA A 40 -12.34 -18.35 15.27
N GLU A 41 -11.83 -18.85 16.39
CA GLU A 41 -11.24 -18.09 17.48
C GLU A 41 -9.82 -17.60 17.13
N GLU A 42 -9.04 -18.40 16.40
CA GLU A 42 -7.66 -18.05 15.98
C GLU A 42 -7.64 -17.13 14.76
N LEU A 43 -8.63 -17.23 13.88
CA LEU A 43 -8.65 -16.53 12.59
C LEU A 43 -8.48 -15.01 12.71
N PRO A 44 -9.15 -14.30 13.65
CA PRO A 44 -8.99 -12.86 13.82
C PRO A 44 -7.55 -12.44 14.15
N ASP A 45 -6.81 -13.27 14.89
CA ASP A 45 -5.44 -13.00 15.32
C ASP A 45 -4.45 -13.28 14.19
N VAL A 46 -4.63 -14.39 13.48
CA VAL A 46 -3.82 -14.72 12.29
C VAL A 46 -3.95 -13.64 11.22
N VAL A 47 -5.17 -13.20 10.94
CA VAL A 47 -5.42 -12.17 9.92
C VAL A 47 -4.87 -10.82 10.38
N ALA A 48 -5.03 -10.46 11.66
CA ALA A 48 -4.46 -9.23 12.20
C ALA A 48 -2.93 -9.22 12.10
N SER A 49 -2.25 -10.28 12.54
CA SER A 49 -0.79 -10.39 12.44
C SER A 49 -0.29 -10.40 10.99
N TYR A 50 -1.03 -11.04 10.07
CA TYR A 50 -0.67 -11.04 8.66
C TYR A 50 -0.81 -9.66 8.02
N GLN A 51 -1.90 -8.95 8.33
CA GLN A 51 -2.11 -7.56 7.91
C GLN A 51 -1.01 -6.65 8.48
N GLU A 52 -0.65 -6.81 9.74
CA GLU A 52 0.36 -5.98 10.40
C GLU A 52 1.73 -6.12 9.73
N ALA A 53 2.13 -7.33 9.34
CA ALA A 53 3.38 -7.54 8.60
C ALA A 53 3.40 -6.83 7.24
N ILE A 54 2.26 -6.70 6.55
CA ILE A 54 2.15 -5.92 5.31
C ILE A 54 2.25 -4.42 5.61
N VAL A 55 1.49 -3.96 6.60
CA VAL A 55 1.43 -2.55 7.00
C VAL A 55 2.80 -2.06 7.45
N ASP A 56 3.51 -2.84 8.28
CA ASP A 56 4.88 -2.52 8.71
C ASP A 56 5.80 -2.25 7.53
N VAL A 57 5.82 -3.16 6.54
CA VAL A 57 6.68 -3.05 5.35
C VAL A 57 6.32 -1.82 4.52
N LEU A 58 5.03 -1.56 4.31
CA LEU A 58 4.57 -0.40 3.55
C LEU A 58 4.96 0.92 4.24
N VAL A 59 4.66 1.05 5.53
CA VAL A 59 4.88 2.28 6.29
C VAL A 59 6.37 2.56 6.44
N GLU A 60 7.12 1.59 6.94
CA GLU A 60 8.53 1.80 7.26
C GLU A 60 9.37 2.09 6.02
N LYS A 61 9.19 1.33 4.93
CA LYS A 61 9.93 1.60 3.69
C LYS A 61 9.58 2.95 3.09
N THR A 62 8.31 3.33 3.13
CA THR A 62 7.85 4.63 2.60
C THR A 62 8.47 5.79 3.39
N LEU A 63 8.41 5.75 4.72
CA LEU A 63 8.99 6.81 5.56
C LEU A 63 10.52 6.85 5.47
N ARG A 64 11.18 5.69 5.41
CA ARG A 64 12.64 5.61 5.15
C ARG A 64 13.00 6.21 3.80
N ALA A 65 12.25 5.91 2.75
CA ALA A 65 12.49 6.47 1.42
C ALA A 65 12.27 7.99 1.40
N ALA A 66 11.20 8.49 2.04
CA ALA A 66 10.94 9.92 2.15
C ALA A 66 12.07 10.65 2.89
N ALA A 67 12.51 10.12 4.04
CA ALA A 67 13.61 10.69 4.81
C ALA A 67 14.93 10.71 4.02
N ARG A 68 15.28 9.61 3.33
CA ARG A 68 16.50 9.53 2.49
C ARG A 68 16.51 10.56 1.36
N ASN A 69 15.34 10.94 0.85
CA ASN A 69 15.20 11.89 -0.25
C ASN A 69 14.81 13.30 0.21
N SER A 70 14.84 13.59 1.52
CA SER A 70 14.39 14.88 2.08
C SER A 70 12.97 15.28 1.62
N ILE A 71 12.08 14.30 1.49
CA ILE A 71 10.67 14.50 1.14
C ILE A 71 9.87 14.68 2.43
N PHE A 72 9.18 15.82 2.55
CA PHE A 72 8.39 16.16 3.74
C PHE A 72 6.89 15.96 3.57
N ARG A 73 6.43 15.56 2.37
CA ARG A 73 5.03 15.26 2.11
C ARG A 73 4.90 14.00 1.27
N VAL A 74 4.09 13.05 1.73
CA VAL A 74 3.81 11.80 1.05
C VAL A 74 2.31 11.65 0.85
N VAL A 75 1.92 11.26 -0.36
CA VAL A 75 0.54 10.92 -0.70
C VAL A 75 0.39 9.40 -0.76
N ILE A 76 -0.58 8.85 -0.05
CA ILE A 76 -0.90 7.41 -0.07
C ILE A 76 -2.19 7.20 -0.87
N CYS A 77 -2.08 6.57 -2.03
CA CYS A 77 -3.20 6.31 -2.94
C CYS A 77 -3.28 4.82 -3.32
N GLY A 78 -4.28 4.45 -4.12
CA GLY A 78 -4.59 3.08 -4.52
C GLY A 78 -5.52 2.37 -3.54
N GLY A 79 -6.12 1.25 -3.95
CA GLY A 79 -7.19 0.59 -3.20
C GLY A 79 -6.79 0.18 -1.77
N VAL A 80 -5.54 -0.22 -1.56
CA VAL A 80 -5.03 -0.60 -0.22
C VAL A 80 -4.98 0.60 0.73
N ALA A 81 -4.89 1.83 0.23
CA ALA A 81 -4.96 3.05 1.03
C ALA A 81 -6.31 3.22 1.75
N ALA A 82 -7.37 2.47 1.37
CA ALA A 82 -8.63 2.43 2.10
C ALA A 82 -8.53 1.65 3.44
N ASN A 83 -7.47 0.86 3.66
CA ASN A 83 -7.29 0.07 4.88
C ASN A 83 -7.11 0.96 6.12
N SER A 84 -7.98 0.78 7.12
CA SER A 84 -7.99 1.62 8.34
C SER A 84 -6.71 1.49 9.15
N ARG A 85 -6.18 0.27 9.30
CA ARG A 85 -4.94 0.00 10.04
C ARG A 85 -3.73 0.66 9.37
N LEU A 86 -3.63 0.58 8.04
CA LEU A 86 -2.59 1.26 7.27
C LEU A 86 -2.65 2.78 7.46
N ARG A 87 -3.84 3.38 7.40
CA ARG A 87 -4.06 4.82 7.64
C ARG A 87 -3.62 5.23 9.04
N GLU A 88 -4.00 4.45 10.05
CA GLU A 88 -3.62 4.67 11.44
C GLU A 88 -2.09 4.65 11.58
N ARG A 89 -1.43 3.61 11.06
CA ARG A 89 0.02 3.44 11.17
C ARG A 89 0.80 4.55 10.47
N PHE A 90 0.40 4.97 9.27
CA PHE A 90 1.03 6.12 8.61
C PHE A 90 0.90 7.41 9.42
N ARG A 91 -0.28 7.73 9.97
CA ARG A 91 -0.48 8.95 10.77
C ARG A 91 0.38 8.94 12.03
N ASN A 92 0.40 7.81 12.74
CA ASN A 92 1.17 7.68 13.97
C ASN A 92 2.68 7.78 13.70
N ASP A 93 3.19 7.05 12.70
CA ASP A 93 4.63 6.94 12.48
C ASP A 93 5.19 8.18 11.77
N ALA A 94 4.45 8.80 10.86
CA ALA A 94 4.90 10.00 10.14
C ALA A 94 4.96 11.26 11.03
N SER A 95 4.06 11.36 12.03
CA SER A 95 4.09 12.47 13.01
C SER A 95 5.42 12.55 13.76
N ARG A 96 6.08 11.39 13.99
CA ARG A 96 7.38 11.29 14.65
C ARG A 96 8.54 11.65 13.73
N SER A 97 8.33 11.61 12.42
CA SER A 97 9.35 11.84 11.40
C SER A 97 9.24 13.21 10.72
N GLY A 98 8.28 14.06 11.11
CA GLY A 98 8.06 15.37 10.49
C GLY A 98 7.59 15.29 9.04
N ILE A 99 7.00 14.16 8.64
CA ILE A 99 6.48 13.93 7.28
C ILE A 99 4.97 14.13 7.30
N ASP A 100 4.47 15.00 6.43
CA ASP A 100 3.04 15.22 6.21
C ASP A 100 2.47 14.09 5.34
N ILE A 101 1.44 13.40 5.83
CA ILE A 101 0.78 12.32 5.11
C ILE A 101 -0.59 12.79 4.64
N PHE A 102 -0.79 12.76 3.33
CA PHE A 102 -2.11 12.93 2.74
C PHE A 102 -2.67 11.59 2.26
N ILE A 103 -3.87 11.25 2.73
CA ILE A 103 -4.61 10.06 2.27
C ILE A 103 -6.00 10.50 1.83
N PRO A 104 -6.39 10.30 0.56
CA PRO A 104 -7.72 10.66 0.08
C PRO A 104 -8.85 9.95 0.87
N PRO A 105 -10.09 10.45 0.78
CA PRO A 105 -11.27 9.71 1.24
C PRO A 105 -11.30 8.29 0.63
N PRO A 106 -11.77 7.25 1.36
CA PRO A 106 -11.78 5.88 0.85
C PRO A 106 -12.45 5.70 -0.51
N SER A 107 -13.53 6.44 -0.78
CA SER A 107 -14.25 6.43 -2.07
C SER A 107 -13.43 6.92 -3.26
N LEU A 108 -12.34 7.64 -3.01
CA LEU A 108 -11.42 8.16 -4.02
C LEU A 108 -10.10 7.38 -4.08
N CYS A 109 -9.88 6.38 -3.22
CA CYS A 109 -8.65 5.58 -3.21
C CYS A 109 -8.64 4.47 -4.26
N THR A 110 -9.81 3.92 -4.59
CA THR A 110 -9.97 2.89 -5.64
C THR A 110 -10.09 3.52 -7.01
N ASP A 111 -9.82 2.76 -8.06
CA ASP A 111 -9.96 3.22 -9.45
C ASP A 111 -11.37 3.77 -9.69
N ASN A 112 -11.43 5.01 -10.18
CA ASN A 112 -12.69 5.71 -10.40
C ASN A 112 -12.58 6.70 -11.57
N ALA A 113 -13.71 7.04 -12.20
CA ALA A 113 -13.73 7.96 -13.33
C ALA A 113 -13.32 9.40 -12.94
N ALA A 114 -13.47 9.80 -11.68
CA ALA A 114 -13.14 11.15 -11.24
C ALA A 114 -11.63 11.42 -11.33
N MET A 115 -10.77 10.45 -11.01
CA MET A 115 -9.32 10.60 -11.14
C MET A 115 -8.90 10.80 -12.61
N ILE A 116 -9.57 10.10 -13.54
CA ILE A 116 -9.35 10.23 -14.99
C ILE A 116 -9.82 11.60 -15.47
N ALA A 117 -11.00 12.05 -15.03
CA ALA A 117 -11.54 13.36 -15.39
C ALA A 117 -10.63 14.52 -14.93
N VAL A 118 -10.11 14.45 -13.70
CA VAL A 118 -9.18 15.46 -13.18
C VAL A 118 -7.88 15.50 -13.98
N MET A 119 -7.28 14.34 -14.28
CA MET A 119 -6.07 14.28 -15.10
C MET A 119 -6.32 14.77 -16.52
N GLY A 120 -7.39 14.33 -17.17
CA GLY A 120 -7.78 14.79 -18.51
C GLY A 120 -8.05 16.30 -18.57
N GLY A 121 -8.67 16.85 -17.53
CA GLY A 121 -8.88 18.30 -17.39
C GLY A 121 -7.56 19.08 -17.34
N HIS A 122 -6.59 18.64 -16.54
CA HIS A 122 -5.26 19.27 -16.49
C HIS A 122 -4.53 19.19 -17.83
N LEU A 123 -4.55 18.03 -18.49
CA LEU A 123 -3.90 17.85 -19.80
C LEU A 123 -4.55 18.75 -20.87
N LEU A 124 -5.89 18.82 -20.90
CA LEU A 124 -6.63 19.66 -21.83
C LEU A 124 -6.36 21.15 -21.60
N GLN A 125 -6.30 21.60 -20.34
CA GLN A 125 -5.91 22.97 -19.98
C GLN A 125 -4.46 23.28 -20.38
N GLY A 126 -3.57 22.30 -20.32
CA GLY A 126 -2.19 22.37 -20.82
C GLY A 126 -2.07 22.34 -22.35
N GLY A 127 -3.19 22.27 -23.08
CA GLY A 127 -3.22 22.25 -24.53
C GLY A 127 -3.00 20.87 -25.17
N GLN A 128 -2.85 19.81 -24.37
CA GLN A 128 -2.71 18.46 -24.88
C GLN A 128 -4.06 17.92 -25.36
N ARG A 129 -4.08 17.38 -26.58
CA ARG A 129 -5.25 16.77 -27.22
C ARG A 129 -4.78 15.60 -28.08
N ASP A 130 -5.43 14.46 -27.91
CA ASP A 130 -5.16 13.29 -28.73
C ASP A 130 -6.08 13.23 -29.96
N GLY A 131 -5.62 12.59 -31.03
CA GLY A 131 -6.40 12.36 -32.25
C GLY A 131 -7.45 11.26 -32.09
N PHE A 132 -8.32 11.13 -33.10
CA PHE A 132 -9.33 10.06 -33.14
C PHE A 132 -8.75 8.65 -33.32
N ASP A 133 -7.46 8.57 -33.64
CA ASP A 133 -6.67 7.35 -33.76
C ASP A 133 -6.09 6.87 -32.41
N LEU A 134 -6.34 7.59 -31.30
CA LEU A 134 -5.91 7.18 -29.96
C LEU A 134 -6.41 5.77 -29.65
N ASN A 135 -5.50 4.93 -29.17
CA ASN A 135 -5.79 3.54 -28.86
C ASN A 135 -5.28 3.16 -27.46
N ALA A 136 -5.85 2.09 -26.92
CA ALA A 136 -5.46 1.56 -25.61
C ALA A 136 -4.05 0.97 -25.66
N VAL A 137 -3.27 1.25 -24.62
CA VAL A 137 -1.94 0.68 -24.42
C VAL A 137 -1.94 -0.09 -23.10
N SER A 138 -1.70 -1.40 -23.18
CA SER A 138 -1.78 -2.29 -22.02
C SER A 138 -0.58 -2.17 -21.07
N ARG A 139 0.51 -1.55 -21.53
CA ARG A 139 1.72 -1.26 -20.73
C ARG A 139 2.22 0.14 -21.06
N TRP A 140 1.73 1.11 -20.31
CA TRP A 140 2.24 2.47 -20.38
C TRP A 140 3.47 2.60 -19.48
N PRO A 141 4.64 3.03 -19.98
CA PRO A 141 5.79 3.28 -19.12
C PRO A 141 5.46 4.41 -18.14
N PRO A 142 5.88 4.33 -16.86
CA PRO A 142 5.71 5.45 -15.95
C PRO A 142 6.42 6.67 -16.52
N VAL A 143 5.72 7.81 -16.54
CA VAL A 143 6.26 9.10 -16.96
C VAL A 143 7.21 9.56 -15.87
N CYS A 144 8.49 9.78 -16.21
CA CYS A 144 9.45 10.44 -15.33
C CYS A 144 9.19 11.95 -15.30
#